data_AF-A0A8K0VXX2-F1
#
_entry.id   AF-A0A8K0VXX2-F1
#
_cell.length_a   1.000
_cell.length_b   1.000
_cell.length_c   1.000
_cell.angle_alpha   90.00
_cell.angle_beta   90.00
_cell.angle_gamma   90.00
#
_symmetry.space_group_name_H-M   'P 1'
#
loop_
_entity.id
_entity.type
_entity.pdbx_description
1 polymer ?
#
loop_
_entity_poly.entity_id
_entity_poly.type
_entity_poly.pdbx_seq_one_letter_code
_entity_poly.pdbx_strand_id
1 'polypeptide(L)'
;MMFFVCLCIVFCTSTSVSQSLPPPDPEPIEIVELPLPPVSPSRDVGACTAVINPHGTGCIARDLGNGRFQAGDFTPNGENVIVTVEFVGAPSAPNPASAYSGEHLILIKADGTKFSNGDPWKCLSCVVPSDNAQSLNPQTDYPHVFRSGDKAIWGQNILECDGHPLGSDSCTPDRIHIYPIFWQVSSNATEPGGTPRELRVHPDDEHIGWSSFTGEGGQTCFLGRLEFNANPTVGEILVPRYELVDVNLLVDPKRWNPITADGLELHLRHDAITVGELRGFSGDGAEITYIGASTESSNIDLYAVHMETGVVRRLTSHPDYADPVAFSASNEWFVTMDTRVAERQMWMSGMRGIPPLVDIVAVTVAASTRNNGPRRFFQPIMLDYYGDRASENYYGQQINAAGSGKDGSVNDPNWNGRADPAFSLDSTQVVYWQAIVTSPSCGGSNPLPCPNSTAQGGREYRVMLARFTDRRPKPPAPVYNVPKQLPWAISFPPGVEYPSIPSLKPGNYTLQGAFSGQAQVSFIGDQSISRVVVNYTNYSDDGDHVLNGWEDVALTILYPNYWKNKLDWYSDIVQTGIVNASKTTSPDGFHVTIDAMVNVFNASGTLTTIIDGKEYHQPANGA
;
A
#
# COMPACT_ATOMS: atom_id res chain seq x y z
N MET A 1 -28.83 72.03 -11.13
CA MET A 1 -27.93 71.26 -12.01
C MET A 1 -27.05 70.43 -11.10
N MET A 2 -27.40 69.17 -10.88
CA MET A 2 -26.76 68.29 -9.88
C MET A 2 -26.58 66.93 -10.56
N PHE A 3 -25.33 66.61 -10.91
CA PHE A 3 -24.96 65.37 -11.59
C PHE A 3 -24.81 64.25 -10.56
N PHE A 4 -25.53 63.15 -10.76
CA PHE A 4 -25.29 61.87 -10.11
C PHE A 4 -24.30 61.08 -10.97
N VAL A 5 -23.16 60.68 -10.41
CA VAL A 5 -22.24 59.71 -11.02
C VAL A 5 -22.46 58.37 -10.31
N CYS A 6 -22.93 57.39 -11.07
CA CYS A 6 -23.08 56.00 -10.63
C CYS A 6 -21.75 55.28 -10.87
N LEU A 7 -21.13 54.76 -9.80
CA LEU A 7 -19.89 53.99 -9.88
C LEU A 7 -20.23 52.49 -9.83
N CYS A 8 -20.20 51.82 -10.98
CA CYS A 8 -20.27 50.36 -11.05
C CYS A 8 -18.94 49.75 -10.61
N ILE A 9 -18.94 49.05 -9.48
CA ILE A 9 -17.82 48.19 -9.06
C ILE A 9 -18.05 46.81 -9.68
N VAL A 10 -17.23 46.47 -10.67
CA VAL A 10 -17.14 45.11 -11.23
C VAL A 10 -16.29 44.28 -10.26
N PHE A 11 -16.91 43.33 -9.57
CA PHE A 11 -16.18 42.28 -8.86
C PHE A 11 -15.66 41.28 -9.90
N CYS A 12 -14.39 41.40 -10.29
CA CYS A 12 -13.68 40.31 -10.93
C CYS A 12 -13.36 39.27 -9.86
N THR A 13 -14.13 38.17 -9.83
CA THR A 13 -13.73 36.94 -9.16
C THR A 13 -12.58 36.32 -9.95
N SER A 14 -11.34 36.55 -9.52
CA SER A 14 -10.19 35.81 -10.02
C SER A 14 -10.26 34.38 -9.48
N THR A 15 -10.83 33.47 -10.27
CA THR A 15 -10.60 32.03 -10.10
C THR A 15 -9.15 31.77 -10.48
N SER A 16 -8.25 31.76 -9.49
CA SER A 16 -6.91 31.22 -9.66
C SER A 16 -7.04 29.71 -9.84
N VAL A 17 -7.15 29.27 -11.09
CA VAL A 17 -6.82 27.88 -11.44
C VAL A 17 -5.36 27.72 -11.05
N SER A 18 -5.08 26.94 -10.01
CA SER A 18 -3.71 26.52 -9.70
C SER A 18 -3.21 25.75 -10.90
N GLN A 19 -2.45 26.41 -11.77
CA GLN A 19 -1.92 25.81 -12.98
C GLN A 19 -0.88 24.77 -12.54
N SER A 20 -1.16 23.48 -12.79
CA SER A 20 -0.20 22.39 -12.58
C SER A 20 1.09 22.70 -13.34
N LEU A 21 2.23 22.34 -12.76
CA LEU A 21 3.49 22.34 -13.51
C LEU A 21 3.37 21.29 -14.64
N PRO A 22 4.01 21.53 -15.80
CA PRO A 22 4.02 20.54 -16.87
C PRO A 22 4.64 19.23 -16.37
N PRO A 23 4.28 18.08 -16.97
CA PRO A 23 4.86 16.80 -16.60
C PRO A 23 6.39 16.82 -16.69
N PRO A 24 7.08 16.23 -15.70
CA PRO A 24 8.53 16.11 -15.78
C PRO A 24 8.94 15.11 -16.87
N ASP A 25 10.10 15.36 -17.47
CA ASP A 25 10.76 14.39 -18.35
C ASP A 25 11.22 13.15 -17.55
N PRO A 26 11.27 11.96 -18.16
CA PRO A 26 11.85 10.78 -17.53
C PRO A 26 13.32 10.98 -17.12
N GLU A 27 13.67 10.50 -15.93
CA GLU A 27 15.03 10.59 -15.40
C GLU A 27 15.89 9.37 -15.79
N PRO A 28 17.21 9.52 -15.95
CA PRO A 28 18.10 8.37 -16.09
C PRO A 28 18.24 7.64 -14.75
N ILE A 29 18.08 6.31 -14.79
CA ILE A 29 18.06 5.44 -13.60
C ILE A 29 19.09 4.31 -13.77
N GLU A 30 20.00 4.18 -12.80
CA GLU A 30 20.86 3.01 -12.62
C GLU A 30 20.23 2.08 -11.57
N ILE A 31 20.18 0.77 -11.83
CA ILE A 31 19.62 -0.20 -10.89
C ILE A 31 20.64 -1.28 -10.56
N VAL A 32 20.80 -1.54 -9.26
CA VAL A 32 21.65 -2.62 -8.73
C VAL A 32 20.88 -3.50 -7.73
N GLU A 33 21.23 -4.78 -7.63
CA GLU A 33 20.79 -5.64 -6.54
C GLU A 33 21.68 -5.38 -5.30
N LEU A 34 21.07 -5.15 -4.14
CA LEU A 34 21.79 -4.96 -2.89
C LEU A 34 22.21 -6.31 -2.26
N PRO A 35 23.39 -6.35 -1.61
CA PRO A 35 23.89 -7.59 -1.01
C PRO A 35 23.06 -8.02 0.19
N LEU A 36 22.73 -9.30 0.25
CA LEU A 36 22.08 -9.96 1.38
C LEU A 36 23.02 -11.02 1.98
N PRO A 37 22.78 -11.47 3.24
CA PRO A 37 23.51 -12.60 3.81
C PRO A 37 23.51 -13.84 2.90
N PRO A 38 24.50 -14.75 3.05
CA PRO A 38 24.55 -15.98 2.28
C PRO A 38 23.37 -16.89 2.60
N VAL A 39 22.95 -17.69 1.60
CA VAL A 39 21.86 -18.65 1.76
C VAL A 39 22.38 -19.94 2.42
N SER A 40 21.64 -20.44 3.40
CA SER A 40 21.91 -21.76 3.99
C SER A 40 21.51 -22.88 3.04
N PRO A 41 22.26 -23.99 2.93
CA PRO A 41 21.93 -25.09 2.03
C PRO A 41 20.69 -25.87 2.49
N SER A 42 20.39 -25.84 3.79
CA SER A 42 19.14 -26.35 4.38
C SER A 42 18.79 -25.57 5.66
N ARG A 43 17.62 -25.86 6.24
CA ARG A 43 17.20 -25.30 7.54
C ARG A 43 17.74 -26.10 8.74
N ASP A 44 18.51 -27.17 8.50
CA ASP A 44 19.02 -28.05 9.56
C ASP A 44 20.06 -27.35 10.43
N VAL A 45 20.04 -27.63 11.74
CA VAL A 45 20.99 -27.07 12.71
C VAL A 45 22.44 -27.31 12.26
N GLY A 46 23.21 -26.23 12.15
CA GLY A 46 24.62 -26.25 11.74
C GLY A 46 24.86 -26.27 10.21
N ALA A 47 23.81 -26.19 9.39
CA ALA A 47 23.95 -26.10 7.93
C ALA A 47 24.65 -24.80 7.46
N CYS A 48 24.52 -23.72 8.21
CA CYS A 48 25.29 -22.49 8.01
C CYS A 48 26.70 -22.67 8.59
N THR A 49 27.61 -23.21 7.78
CA THR A 49 28.99 -23.47 8.20
C THR A 49 29.90 -22.25 7.99
N ALA A 50 31.06 -22.24 8.66
CA ALA A 50 32.09 -21.22 8.46
C ALA A 50 32.68 -21.19 7.01
N VAL A 51 32.45 -22.24 6.21
CA VAL A 51 32.80 -22.23 4.79
C VAL A 51 31.83 -21.35 3.99
N ILE A 52 30.56 -21.31 4.41
CA ILE A 52 29.49 -20.55 3.75
C ILE A 52 29.48 -19.10 4.26
N ASN A 53 29.55 -18.92 5.58
CA ASN A 53 29.70 -17.62 6.21
C ASN A 53 30.92 -17.64 7.17
N PRO A 54 32.12 -17.24 6.68
CA PRO A 54 33.34 -17.21 7.49
C PRO A 54 33.28 -16.29 8.71
N HIS A 55 32.41 -15.28 8.70
CA HIS A 55 32.27 -14.35 9.81
C HIS A 55 31.28 -14.84 10.88
N GLY A 56 30.55 -15.93 10.62
CA GLY A 56 29.60 -16.51 11.59
C GLY A 56 28.38 -15.62 11.87
N THR A 57 28.05 -14.69 10.96
CA THR A 57 26.97 -13.70 11.08
C THR A 57 25.62 -14.19 10.51
N GLY A 58 25.39 -15.50 10.54
CA GLY A 58 24.15 -16.15 10.09
C GLY A 58 24.05 -16.40 8.57
N CYS A 59 23.14 -17.30 8.17
CA CYS A 59 22.77 -17.54 6.78
C CYS A 59 21.25 -17.45 6.65
N ILE A 60 20.73 -16.90 5.56
CA ILE A 60 19.29 -16.70 5.36
C ILE A 60 18.63 -17.90 4.66
N ALA A 61 17.32 -18.02 4.84
CA ALA A 61 16.51 -18.99 4.10
C ALA A 61 16.52 -18.70 2.59
N ARG A 62 16.44 -19.74 1.77
CA ARG A 62 16.31 -19.59 0.31
C ARG A 62 14.91 -19.14 -0.08
N ASP A 63 13.92 -19.80 0.52
CA ASP A 63 12.50 -19.60 0.28
C ASP A 63 11.97 -18.37 1.01
N LEU A 64 10.91 -17.76 0.47
CA LEU A 64 10.18 -16.69 1.16
C LEU A 64 9.37 -17.20 2.37
N GLY A 65 9.18 -18.52 2.48
CA GLY A 65 8.39 -19.14 3.55
C GLY A 65 7.02 -18.48 3.70
N ASN A 66 6.65 -18.13 4.94
CA ASN A 66 5.43 -17.40 5.26
C ASN A 66 5.57 -15.87 5.12
N GLY A 67 6.37 -15.38 4.18
CA GLY A 67 6.60 -13.94 3.97
C GLY A 67 7.56 -13.33 4.99
N ARG A 68 8.54 -14.11 5.50
CA ARG A 68 9.49 -13.69 6.56
C ARG A 68 10.62 -12.77 6.08
N PHE A 69 10.47 -12.21 4.89
CA PHE A 69 11.41 -11.28 4.31
C PHE A 69 10.67 -10.02 3.89
N GLN A 70 11.22 -8.86 4.24
CA GLN A 70 10.72 -7.57 3.78
C GLN A 70 11.83 -6.54 3.81
N ALA A 71 12.00 -5.80 2.72
CA ALA A 71 12.84 -4.60 2.72
C ALA A 71 12.03 -3.41 3.25
N GLY A 72 12.70 -2.55 4.01
CA GLY A 72 12.20 -1.28 4.48
C GLY A 72 12.86 -0.12 3.74
N ASP A 73 13.13 0.94 4.47
CA ASP A 73 13.67 2.20 3.97
C ASP A 73 15.16 2.41 4.33
N PHE A 74 15.63 3.64 4.17
CA PHE A 74 17.02 4.02 4.37
C PHE A 74 17.28 4.58 5.76
N THR A 75 18.49 4.34 6.27
CA THR A 75 19.03 5.20 7.33
C THR A 75 19.14 6.66 6.83
N PRO A 76 19.06 7.68 7.70
CA PRO A 76 19.00 9.10 7.27
C PRO A 76 20.14 9.57 6.37
N ASN A 77 21.32 8.95 6.47
CA ASN A 77 22.47 9.24 5.61
C ASN A 77 22.40 8.59 4.22
N GLY A 78 21.40 7.77 3.93
CA GLY A 78 21.23 7.06 2.65
C GLY A 78 22.20 5.91 2.41
N GLU A 79 23.04 5.55 3.38
CA GLU A 79 24.12 4.56 3.19
C GLU A 79 23.69 3.13 3.46
N ASN A 80 22.58 2.93 4.20
CA ASN A 80 22.10 1.62 4.59
C ASN A 80 20.60 1.50 4.35
N VAL A 81 20.14 0.30 4.04
CA VAL A 81 18.72 -0.07 3.95
C VAL A 81 18.39 -1.03 5.09
N ILE A 82 17.25 -0.84 5.75
CA ILE A 82 16.77 -1.75 6.79
C ILE A 82 15.97 -2.91 6.17
N VAL A 83 16.16 -4.12 6.67
CA VAL A 83 15.54 -5.34 6.12
C VAL A 83 15.21 -6.32 7.23
N THR A 84 14.02 -6.92 7.19
CA THR A 84 13.68 -8.11 7.97
C THR A 84 14.08 -9.36 7.19
N VAL A 85 14.81 -10.27 7.83
CA VAL A 85 15.25 -11.55 7.24
C VAL A 85 14.98 -12.72 8.19
N GLU A 86 14.80 -13.92 7.64
CA GLU A 86 14.86 -15.17 8.41
C GLU A 86 16.22 -15.82 8.25
N PHE A 87 16.99 -15.85 9.34
CA PHE A 87 18.24 -16.60 9.44
C PHE A 87 17.96 -18.05 9.88
N VAL A 88 18.59 -19.01 9.20
CA VAL A 88 18.40 -20.46 9.38
C VAL A 88 19.73 -21.22 9.37
N GLY A 89 19.69 -22.46 9.85
CA GLY A 89 20.84 -23.35 9.81
C GLY A 89 21.97 -22.98 10.77
N ALA A 90 21.71 -22.08 11.72
CA ALA A 90 22.66 -21.77 12.78
C ALA A 90 23.02 -23.03 13.60
N PRO A 91 24.25 -23.14 14.12
CA PRO A 91 24.63 -24.23 15.03
C PRO A 91 23.86 -24.12 16.36
N SER A 92 23.75 -25.21 17.10
CA SER A 92 23.14 -25.19 18.44
C SER A 92 24.00 -24.44 19.46
N ALA A 93 23.36 -23.89 20.49
CA ALA A 93 24.05 -23.40 21.67
C ALA A 93 25.00 -24.48 22.25
N PRO A 94 26.16 -24.10 22.83
CA PRO A 94 26.58 -22.74 23.17
C PRO A 94 27.40 -22.02 22.08
N ASN A 95 27.35 -22.48 20.81
CA ASN A 95 28.05 -21.77 19.73
C ASN A 95 27.49 -20.34 19.60
N PRO A 96 28.31 -19.28 19.59
CA PRO A 96 27.82 -17.90 19.50
C PRO A 96 26.90 -17.62 18.30
N ALA A 97 27.12 -18.31 17.17
CA ALA A 97 26.28 -18.17 15.98
C ALA A 97 24.85 -18.69 16.17
N SER A 98 24.55 -19.43 17.26
CA SER A 98 23.19 -19.89 17.57
C SER A 98 22.21 -18.73 17.77
N ALA A 99 22.71 -17.55 18.15
CA ALA A 99 21.91 -16.35 18.38
C ALA A 99 21.33 -15.71 17.10
N TYR A 100 21.72 -16.19 15.92
CA TYR A 100 21.18 -15.74 14.64
C TYR A 100 19.94 -16.54 14.22
N SER A 101 19.53 -17.60 14.91
CA SER A 101 18.39 -18.40 14.44
C SER A 101 17.06 -17.64 14.61
N GLY A 102 16.33 -17.43 13.52
CA GLY A 102 14.99 -16.82 13.54
C GLY A 102 14.85 -15.58 12.66
N GLU A 103 13.77 -14.84 12.89
CA GLU A 103 13.52 -13.56 12.22
C GLU A 103 14.31 -12.45 12.90
N HIS A 104 15.02 -11.65 12.10
CA HIS A 104 15.88 -10.59 12.58
C HIS A 104 15.81 -9.35 11.69
N LEU A 105 16.07 -8.20 12.31
CA LEU A 105 16.21 -6.92 11.66
C LEU A 105 17.70 -6.67 11.38
N ILE A 106 18.02 -6.38 10.13
CA ILE A 106 19.38 -6.11 9.67
C ILE A 106 19.45 -4.78 8.93
N LEU A 107 20.66 -4.21 8.86
CA LEU A 107 21.02 -3.18 7.89
C LEU A 107 21.86 -3.82 6.79
N ILE A 108 21.64 -3.41 5.55
CA ILE A 108 22.48 -3.74 4.39
C ILE A 108 23.06 -2.47 3.76
N LYS A 109 24.27 -2.54 3.22
CA LYS A 109 24.96 -1.41 2.58
C LYS A 109 24.36 -1.07 1.21
N ALA A 110 23.97 0.18 1.04
CA ALA A 110 23.48 0.75 -0.23
C ALA A 110 24.59 1.43 -1.06
N ASP A 111 25.71 1.78 -0.40
CA ASP A 111 26.85 2.50 -0.97
C ASP A 111 27.96 1.57 -1.52
N GLY A 112 27.78 0.24 -1.41
CA GLY A 112 28.76 -0.76 -1.84
C GLY A 112 29.95 -0.96 -0.86
N THR A 113 29.92 -0.34 0.32
CA THR A 113 30.93 -0.52 1.36
C THR A 113 30.61 -1.74 2.25
N LYS A 114 31.32 -1.86 3.38
CA LYS A 114 31.16 -2.93 4.37
C LYS A 114 31.09 -2.32 5.77
N PHE A 115 30.42 -3.02 6.67
CA PHE A 115 30.51 -2.72 8.11
C PHE A 115 31.86 -3.18 8.68
N SER A 116 32.16 -2.80 9.91
CA SER A 116 33.42 -3.12 10.60
C SER A 116 33.66 -4.62 10.79
N ASN A 117 32.60 -5.44 10.78
CA ASN A 117 32.67 -6.90 10.78
C ASN A 117 33.09 -7.50 9.43
N GLY A 118 33.26 -6.69 8.37
CA GLY A 118 33.67 -7.12 7.04
C GLY A 118 32.52 -7.61 6.14
N ASP A 119 31.29 -7.65 6.66
CA ASP A 119 30.08 -7.96 5.89
C ASP A 119 29.45 -6.69 5.32
N PRO A 120 28.76 -6.78 4.18
CA PRO A 120 27.91 -5.71 3.69
C PRO A 120 26.56 -5.63 4.44
N TRP A 121 26.39 -6.40 5.51
CA TRP A 121 25.23 -6.32 6.42
C TRP A 121 25.65 -6.32 7.89
N LYS A 122 24.77 -5.80 8.73
CA LYS A 122 24.89 -5.79 10.19
C LYS A 122 23.56 -6.22 10.79
N CYS A 123 23.55 -7.21 11.67
CA CYS A 123 22.33 -7.57 12.39
C CYS A 123 22.11 -6.64 13.59
N LEU A 124 20.92 -6.05 13.68
CA LEU A 124 20.53 -5.16 14.77
C LEU A 124 19.86 -5.93 15.91
N SER A 125 18.98 -6.88 15.60
CA SER A 125 18.25 -7.62 16.64
C SER A 125 18.91 -8.93 17.09
N CYS A 126 20.09 -9.26 16.54
CA CYS A 126 20.84 -10.45 16.95
C CYS A 126 21.64 -10.16 18.22
N VAL A 127 21.70 -11.15 19.12
CA VAL A 127 22.52 -11.08 20.35
C VAL A 127 22.10 -9.94 21.30
N VAL A 128 20.91 -9.36 21.11
CA VAL A 128 20.36 -8.39 22.06
C VAL A 128 20.10 -9.09 23.40
N PRO A 129 20.56 -8.55 24.54
CA PRO A 129 20.28 -9.12 25.84
C PRO A 129 18.77 -9.31 26.07
N SER A 130 18.37 -10.43 26.66
CA SER A 130 16.95 -10.73 26.91
C SER A 130 16.25 -9.64 27.74
N ASP A 131 16.98 -9.02 28.66
CA ASP A 131 16.47 -7.96 29.52
C ASP A 131 16.15 -6.68 28.72
N ASN A 132 16.77 -6.51 27.55
CA ASN A 132 16.55 -5.38 26.65
C ASN A 132 15.46 -5.67 25.59
N ALA A 133 14.93 -6.89 25.52
CA ALA A 133 14.00 -7.35 24.50
C ALA A 133 12.87 -8.19 25.10
N GLN A 134 12.16 -7.62 26.07
CA GLN A 134 11.12 -8.31 26.83
C GLN A 134 9.77 -8.24 26.10
N SER A 135 9.02 -9.34 26.15
CA SER A 135 7.64 -9.42 25.63
C SER A 135 7.48 -8.93 24.19
N LEU A 136 8.45 -9.25 23.31
CA LEU A 136 8.40 -8.88 21.91
C LEU A 136 7.12 -9.37 21.25
N ASN A 137 6.52 -8.50 20.44
CA ASN A 137 5.41 -8.88 19.58
C ASN A 137 5.96 -9.72 18.41
N PRO A 138 5.34 -10.88 18.09
CA PRO A 138 5.81 -11.74 17.00
C PRO A 138 5.60 -11.13 15.60
N GLN A 139 4.81 -10.07 15.47
CA GLN A 139 4.66 -9.35 14.20
C GLN A 139 5.87 -8.42 13.98
N THR A 140 6.65 -8.73 12.96
CA THR A 140 8.00 -8.19 12.64
C THR A 140 8.12 -7.66 11.19
N ASP A 141 6.97 -7.32 10.58
CA ASP A 141 6.82 -6.82 9.23
C ASP A 141 7.10 -5.29 9.12
N TYR A 142 7.08 -4.73 7.92
CA TYR A 142 7.18 -3.29 7.65
C TYR A 142 8.32 -2.55 8.40
N PRO A 143 9.59 -2.98 8.25
CA PRO A 143 10.68 -2.28 8.91
C PRO A 143 10.83 -0.85 8.36
N HIS A 144 11.03 0.12 9.25
CA HIS A 144 11.13 1.54 8.88
C HIS A 144 12.04 2.30 9.85
N VAL A 145 12.99 3.07 9.36
CA VAL A 145 13.94 3.86 10.15
C VAL A 145 13.37 5.25 10.40
N PHE A 146 13.36 5.67 11.66
CA PHE A 146 12.99 7.03 12.03
C PHE A 146 14.01 8.03 11.47
N ARG A 147 13.63 9.28 11.21
CA ARG A 147 14.55 10.32 10.71
C ARG A 147 15.67 10.65 11.68
N SER A 148 15.47 10.38 12.98
CA SER A 148 16.50 10.40 14.02
C SER A 148 17.66 9.42 13.72
N GLY A 149 17.38 8.30 13.04
CA GLY A 149 18.36 7.31 12.59
C GLY A 149 18.94 6.42 13.68
N ASP A 150 18.48 6.57 14.92
CA ASP A 150 18.89 5.82 16.11
C ASP A 150 17.88 4.74 16.51
N LYS A 151 16.71 4.70 15.86
CA LYS A 151 15.64 3.74 16.10
C LYS A 151 14.87 3.38 14.82
N ALA A 152 14.19 2.25 14.85
CA ALA A 152 13.40 1.72 13.75
C ALA A 152 12.17 0.96 14.25
N ILE A 153 11.07 1.04 13.49
CA ILE A 153 9.94 0.12 13.63
C ILE A 153 10.34 -1.25 13.07
N TRP A 154 9.89 -2.29 13.75
CA TRP A 154 9.98 -3.68 13.34
C TRP A 154 8.69 -4.41 13.68
N GLY A 155 7.70 -4.27 12.79
CA GLY A 155 6.32 -4.67 12.98
C GLY A 155 5.67 -3.91 14.13
N GLN A 156 5.20 -4.64 15.14
CA GLN A 156 4.63 -4.03 16.35
C GLN A 156 5.69 -3.83 17.45
N ASN A 157 6.95 -3.63 17.07
CA ASN A 157 8.06 -3.35 17.99
C ASN A 157 8.84 -2.12 17.52
N ILE A 158 9.53 -1.45 18.43
CA ILE A 158 10.52 -0.40 18.14
C ILE A 158 11.86 -0.86 18.66
N LEU A 159 12.85 -0.92 17.77
CA LEU A 159 14.25 -1.14 18.11
C LEU A 159 14.93 0.22 18.20
N GLU A 160 15.60 0.51 19.31
CA GLU A 160 16.39 1.73 19.51
C GLU A 160 17.81 1.41 19.98
N CYS A 161 18.73 2.33 19.73
CA CYS A 161 20.15 2.15 20.03
C CYS A 161 20.73 3.27 20.92
N ASP A 162 19.99 3.64 21.97
CA ASP A 162 20.39 4.63 22.98
C ASP A 162 20.92 5.95 22.37
N GLY A 163 20.29 6.45 21.32
CA GLY A 163 20.68 7.70 20.65
C GLY A 163 21.84 7.58 19.65
N HIS A 164 22.39 6.37 19.44
CA HIS A 164 23.44 6.14 18.45
C HIS A 164 22.85 5.76 17.07
N PRO A 165 23.39 6.27 15.96
CA PRO A 165 22.96 5.87 14.64
C PRO A 165 23.05 4.35 14.45
N LEU A 166 21.98 3.72 13.96
CA LEU A 166 21.85 2.26 13.85
C LEU A 166 23.01 1.62 13.07
N GLY A 167 23.47 2.30 12.00
CA GLY A 167 24.57 1.85 11.15
C GLY A 167 25.97 2.03 11.74
N SER A 168 26.12 2.73 12.87
CA SER A 168 27.43 3.04 13.46
C SER A 168 28.00 1.86 14.26
N ASP A 169 29.33 1.86 14.45
CA ASP A 169 30.01 0.90 15.34
C ASP A 169 29.68 1.12 16.82
N SER A 170 29.19 2.31 17.18
CA SER A 170 28.75 2.62 18.55
C SER A 170 27.40 2.00 18.89
N CYS A 171 26.64 1.57 17.87
CA CYS A 171 25.39 0.85 18.08
C CYS A 171 25.68 -0.66 18.24
N THR A 172 25.86 -1.09 19.49
CA THR A 172 26.22 -2.46 19.87
C THR A 172 25.02 -3.19 20.48
N PRO A 173 24.99 -4.54 20.49
CA PRO A 173 23.86 -5.30 21.06
C PRO A 173 23.47 -4.90 22.49
N ASP A 174 24.44 -4.61 23.37
CA ASP A 174 24.17 -4.20 24.76
C ASP A 174 23.49 -2.83 24.91
N ARG A 175 23.49 -2.02 23.84
CA ARG A 175 22.84 -0.69 23.77
C ARG A 175 21.53 -0.73 23.01
N ILE A 176 21.22 -1.87 22.42
CA ILE A 176 19.98 -2.04 21.68
C ILE A 176 18.91 -2.45 22.68
N HIS A 177 17.79 -1.74 22.62
CA HIS A 177 16.55 -2.10 23.29
C HIS A 177 15.47 -2.32 22.25
N ILE A 178 14.62 -3.32 22.47
CA ILE A 178 13.49 -3.62 21.60
C ILE A 178 12.24 -3.62 22.47
N TYR A 179 11.37 -2.65 22.20
CA TYR A 179 10.17 -2.39 22.98
C TYR A 179 8.91 -2.70 22.16
N PRO A 180 7.92 -3.41 22.71
CA PRO A 180 6.65 -3.61 22.02
C PRO A 180 5.87 -2.30 21.93
N ILE A 181 5.02 -2.20 20.90
CA ILE A 181 4.03 -1.13 20.73
C ILE A 181 2.70 -1.61 21.31
N PHE A 182 2.08 -0.81 22.17
CA PHE A 182 0.81 -1.12 22.82
C PHE A 182 -0.25 -0.05 22.49
N TRP A 183 -1.38 -0.49 21.96
CA TRP A 183 -2.54 0.37 21.71
C TRP A 183 -3.67 0.00 22.67
N GLN A 184 -3.96 0.88 23.62
CA GLN A 184 -5.07 0.66 24.54
C GLN A 184 -6.41 0.98 23.85
N VAL A 185 -7.28 -0.02 23.72
CA VAL A 185 -8.63 0.14 23.13
C VAL A 185 -9.75 0.06 24.16
N SER A 186 -9.51 -0.55 25.32
CA SER A 186 -10.49 -0.70 26.39
C SER A 186 -10.14 0.18 27.59
N SER A 187 -11.17 0.69 28.26
CA SER A 187 -11.02 1.38 29.56
C SER A 187 -10.72 0.41 30.70
N ASN A 188 -10.96 -0.89 30.51
CA ASN A 188 -10.57 -1.92 31.46
C ASN A 188 -9.08 -2.30 31.27
N ALA A 189 -8.29 -2.07 32.32
CA ALA A 189 -6.85 -2.30 32.34
C ALA A 189 -6.41 -3.75 32.13
N THR A 190 -7.33 -4.73 32.21
CA THR A 190 -7.03 -6.15 32.01
C THR A 190 -7.38 -6.68 30.62
N GLU A 191 -8.04 -5.88 29.79
CA GLU A 191 -8.41 -6.31 28.43
C GLU A 191 -7.20 -6.22 27.48
N PRO A 192 -7.16 -7.07 26.44
CA PRO A 192 -6.13 -7.01 25.41
C PRO A 192 -6.06 -5.65 24.71
N GLY A 193 -4.88 -5.32 24.21
CA GLY A 193 -4.68 -4.16 23.34
C GLY A 193 -5.36 -4.34 21.97
N GLY A 194 -5.44 -3.24 21.22
CA GLY A 194 -5.77 -3.30 19.80
C GLY A 194 -4.63 -3.91 18.99
N THR A 195 -4.91 -4.32 17.75
CA THR A 195 -3.94 -4.97 16.86
C THR A 195 -3.61 -4.06 15.66
N PRO A 196 -2.67 -3.11 15.82
CA PRO A 196 -2.25 -2.26 14.72
C PRO A 196 -1.53 -3.10 13.64
N ARG A 197 -1.82 -2.85 12.36
CA ARG A 197 -1.11 -3.44 11.24
C ARG A 197 -0.53 -2.36 10.35
N GLU A 198 0.60 -2.71 9.72
CA GLU A 198 1.23 -1.91 8.66
C GLU A 198 1.50 -0.48 9.09
N LEU A 199 2.15 -0.35 10.24
CA LEU A 199 2.41 0.95 10.84
C LEU A 199 3.28 1.80 9.91
N ARG A 200 3.02 3.11 9.91
CA ARG A 200 3.73 4.12 9.10
C ARG A 200 4.16 5.24 10.01
N VAL A 201 5.46 5.52 10.04
CA VAL A 201 6.01 6.62 10.85
C VAL A 201 5.79 7.93 10.12
N HIS A 202 5.34 8.93 10.87
CA HIS A 202 5.22 10.29 10.37
C HIS A 202 6.60 10.98 10.34
N PRO A 203 6.87 11.88 9.38
CA PRO A 203 8.08 12.70 9.30
C PRO A 203 8.59 13.42 10.56
N ASP A 204 7.80 13.52 11.63
CA ASP A 204 8.22 14.12 12.91
C ASP A 204 8.78 13.11 13.92
N ASP A 205 8.83 11.82 13.59
CA ASP A 205 9.29 10.73 14.45
C ASP A 205 8.46 10.53 15.75
N GLU A 206 7.34 11.23 15.88
CA GLU A 206 6.46 11.21 17.06
C GLU A 206 5.10 10.60 16.76
N HIS A 207 4.59 10.76 15.53
CA HIS A 207 3.29 10.23 15.14
C HIS A 207 3.40 8.97 14.28
N ILE A 208 2.35 8.15 14.34
CA ILE A 208 2.27 6.88 13.64
C ILE A 208 0.85 6.66 13.12
N GLY A 209 0.75 6.31 11.85
CA GLY A 209 -0.49 5.88 11.20
C GLY A 209 -0.54 4.36 11.13
N TRP A 210 -1.73 3.77 11.29
CA TRP A 210 -1.91 2.33 11.13
C TRP A 210 -3.32 1.97 10.65
N SER A 211 -3.45 0.76 10.13
CA SER A 211 -4.75 0.13 9.87
C SER A 211 -5.05 -0.92 10.96
N SER A 212 -6.31 -1.32 11.12
CA SER A 212 -6.72 -2.44 11.98
C SER A 212 -7.92 -3.12 11.37
N PHE A 213 -7.91 -4.46 11.32
CA PHE A 213 -9.06 -5.21 10.82
C PHE A 213 -10.27 -5.10 11.75
N THR A 214 -11.46 -5.18 11.18
CA THR A 214 -12.74 -5.30 11.89
C THR A 214 -13.19 -6.76 11.93
N GLY A 215 -14.03 -7.12 12.91
CA GLY A 215 -14.55 -8.50 13.04
C GLY A 215 -15.47 -8.96 11.90
N GLU A 216 -15.88 -8.06 11.00
CA GLU A 216 -16.87 -8.30 9.93
C GLU A 216 -16.24 -8.31 8.52
N GLY A 217 -14.91 -8.32 8.40
CA GLY A 217 -14.23 -8.42 7.09
C GLY A 217 -13.91 -7.09 6.43
N GLY A 218 -13.60 -6.05 7.22
CA GLY A 218 -13.11 -4.75 6.74
C GLY A 218 -11.90 -4.27 7.55
N GLN A 219 -11.55 -3.00 7.40
CA GLN A 219 -10.51 -2.38 8.20
C GLN A 219 -10.79 -0.90 8.45
N THR A 220 -10.17 -0.39 9.51
CA THR A 220 -10.26 0.99 9.95
C THR A 220 -8.87 1.57 10.14
N CYS A 221 -8.70 2.85 9.83
CA CYS A 221 -7.41 3.52 9.91
C CYS A 221 -7.36 4.55 11.05
N PHE A 222 -6.17 4.73 11.60
CA PHE A 222 -5.92 5.57 12.77
C PHE A 222 -4.63 6.37 12.61
N LEU A 223 -4.56 7.47 13.35
CA LEU A 223 -3.34 8.25 13.60
C LEU A 223 -3.22 8.45 15.11
N GLY A 224 -2.02 8.29 15.65
CA GLY A 224 -1.75 8.50 17.07
C GLY A 224 -0.31 8.93 17.30
N ARG A 225 0.02 9.24 18.56
CA ARG A 225 1.36 9.62 19.00
C ARG A 225 2.02 8.47 19.75
N LEU A 226 3.31 8.30 19.53
CA LEU A 226 4.16 7.37 20.29
C LEU A 226 4.55 8.02 21.62
N GLU A 227 4.34 7.30 22.72
CA GLU A 227 4.76 7.71 24.06
C GLU A 227 5.48 6.57 24.76
N PHE A 228 6.76 6.76 25.10
CA PHE A 228 7.51 5.73 25.81
C PHE A 228 7.06 5.64 27.27
N ASN A 229 6.61 4.46 27.68
CA ASN A 229 6.23 4.15 29.05
C ASN A 229 7.23 3.15 29.64
N ALA A 230 8.13 3.66 30.48
CA ALA A 230 9.14 2.84 31.14
C ALA A 230 8.57 1.93 32.25
N ASN A 231 7.38 2.22 32.79
CA ASN A 231 6.79 1.50 33.92
C ASN A 231 5.26 1.38 33.75
N PRO A 232 4.77 0.62 32.76
CA PRO A 232 3.34 0.51 32.55
C PRO A 232 2.65 -0.19 33.73
N THR A 233 1.50 0.34 34.13
CA THR A 233 0.68 -0.20 35.23
C THR A 233 -0.64 -0.80 34.75
N VAL A 234 -0.90 -0.79 33.43
CA VAL A 234 -2.15 -1.24 32.80
C VAL A 234 -1.86 -2.03 31.53
N GLY A 235 -2.80 -2.86 31.08
CA GLY A 235 -2.68 -3.68 29.88
C GLY A 235 -1.95 -5.00 30.11
N GLU A 236 -2.00 -5.89 29.12
CA GLU A 236 -1.43 -7.24 29.20
C GLU A 236 0.11 -7.29 29.17
N ILE A 237 0.76 -6.21 28.74
CA ILE A 237 2.23 -6.12 28.58
C ILE A 237 2.83 -5.20 29.65
N LEU A 238 3.20 -5.73 30.83
CA LEU A 238 3.73 -4.92 31.94
C LEU A 238 5.27 -4.81 31.93
N VAL A 239 5.84 -4.49 30.77
CA VAL A 239 7.29 -4.23 30.58
C VAL A 239 7.47 -2.89 29.85
N PRO A 240 8.64 -2.23 29.89
CA PRO A 240 8.85 -0.99 29.13
C PRO A 240 8.39 -1.12 27.68
N ARG A 241 7.60 -0.15 27.20
CA ARG A 241 6.90 -0.23 25.91
C ARG A 241 6.60 1.15 25.35
N TYR A 242 6.30 1.23 24.07
CA TYR A 242 5.72 2.43 23.45
C TYR A 242 4.20 2.32 23.47
N GLU A 243 3.51 3.37 23.91
CA GLU A 243 2.05 3.46 23.91
C GLU A 243 1.57 4.32 22.74
N LEU A 244 0.48 3.90 22.10
CA LEU A 244 -0.26 4.70 21.13
C LEU A 244 -1.31 5.54 21.86
N VAL A 245 -1.05 6.84 21.95
CA VAL A 245 -1.88 7.81 22.67
C VAL A 245 -2.42 8.88 21.71
N ASP A 246 -3.35 9.71 22.20
CA ASP A 246 -3.97 10.80 21.40
C ASP A 246 -4.55 10.30 20.06
N VAL A 247 -5.20 9.13 20.11
CA VAL A 247 -5.62 8.39 18.90
C VAL A 247 -6.81 9.06 18.22
N ASN A 248 -6.67 9.27 16.91
CA ASN A 248 -7.68 9.74 15.99
C ASN A 248 -8.13 8.58 15.10
N LEU A 249 -9.42 8.28 15.11
CA LEU A 249 -10.09 7.45 14.12
C LEU A 249 -10.27 8.25 12.83
N LEU A 250 -9.64 7.83 11.72
CA LEU A 250 -9.61 8.55 10.45
C LEU A 250 -10.92 8.43 9.65
N VAL A 251 -11.99 8.95 10.23
CA VAL A 251 -13.34 8.99 9.67
C VAL A 251 -13.86 10.41 9.75
N ASP A 252 -14.30 10.97 8.62
CA ASP A 252 -15.05 12.22 8.59
C ASP A 252 -16.56 11.95 8.66
N PRO A 253 -17.24 12.24 9.79
CA PRO A 253 -18.66 11.94 9.95
C PRO A 253 -19.56 12.66 8.94
N LYS A 254 -19.08 13.73 8.29
CA LYS A 254 -19.80 14.47 7.24
C LYS A 254 -19.44 13.98 5.84
N ARG A 255 -18.21 13.49 5.64
CA ARG A 255 -17.64 13.17 4.32
C ARG A 255 -17.23 11.70 4.13
N TRP A 256 -17.72 10.77 4.94
CA TRP A 256 -17.26 9.37 4.90
C TRP A 256 -17.72 8.54 3.69
N ASN A 257 -18.84 8.85 3.03
CA ASN A 257 -19.36 8.04 1.91
C ASN A 257 -19.09 8.72 0.56
N PRO A 258 -18.44 8.05 -0.41
CA PRO A 258 -18.22 8.55 -1.77
C PRO A 258 -19.48 8.50 -2.62
N ILE A 259 -20.49 7.70 -2.24
CA ILE A 259 -21.79 7.66 -2.89
C ILE A 259 -22.85 8.01 -1.85
N THR A 260 -23.64 9.02 -2.12
CA THR A 260 -24.71 9.47 -1.22
C THR A 260 -26.04 9.53 -1.96
N ALA A 261 -27.14 9.62 -1.23
CA ALA A 261 -28.47 9.76 -1.80
C ALA A 261 -29.25 10.91 -1.14
N ASP A 262 -29.87 11.76 -1.96
CA ASP A 262 -30.94 12.68 -1.54
C ASP A 262 -32.26 12.22 -2.14
N GLY A 263 -33.12 11.63 -1.30
CA GLY A 263 -34.32 10.94 -1.77
C GLY A 263 -33.98 9.77 -2.69
N LEU A 264 -34.28 9.92 -3.98
CA LEU A 264 -34.03 8.93 -5.03
C LEU A 264 -32.88 9.35 -5.98
N GLU A 265 -32.20 10.46 -5.71
CA GLU A 265 -31.08 10.93 -6.50
C GLU A 265 -29.76 10.54 -5.84
N LEU A 266 -28.84 9.94 -6.61
CA LEU A 266 -27.49 9.64 -6.14
C LEU A 266 -26.55 10.79 -6.45
N HIS A 267 -25.55 10.96 -5.59
CA HIS A 267 -24.45 11.90 -5.78
C HIS A 267 -23.12 11.23 -5.51
N LEU A 268 -22.18 11.40 -6.45
CA LEU A 268 -20.79 11.04 -6.27
C LEU A 268 -20.06 12.18 -5.55
N ARG A 269 -19.26 11.84 -4.53
CA ARG A 269 -18.51 12.80 -3.71
C ARG A 269 -17.02 12.54 -3.82
N HIS A 270 -16.35 13.28 -4.69
CA HIS A 270 -14.90 13.22 -4.85
C HIS A 270 -14.12 13.84 -3.69
N ASP A 271 -14.79 14.60 -2.81
CA ASP A 271 -14.23 15.16 -1.58
C ASP A 271 -14.42 14.24 -0.36
N ALA A 272 -14.97 13.03 -0.56
CA ALA A 272 -15.18 12.07 0.50
C ALA A 272 -13.85 11.56 1.08
N ILE A 273 -13.76 11.52 2.40
CA ILE A 273 -12.61 10.97 3.11
C ILE A 273 -12.91 9.50 3.43
N THR A 274 -12.36 8.61 2.62
CA THR A 274 -12.47 7.16 2.75
C THR A 274 -11.09 6.53 2.93
N VAL A 275 -10.53 6.64 4.14
CA VAL A 275 -9.22 6.04 4.44
C VAL A 275 -9.37 4.52 4.57
N GLY A 276 -9.41 3.84 3.43
CA GLY A 276 -9.61 2.39 3.33
C GLY A 276 -8.41 1.62 3.84
N GLU A 277 -7.21 2.01 3.43
CA GLU A 277 -5.95 1.48 3.98
C GLU A 277 -4.89 2.58 4.05
N LEU A 278 -4.38 2.87 5.24
CA LEU A 278 -3.33 3.88 5.39
C LEU A 278 -2.02 3.36 4.79
N ARG A 279 -1.38 4.19 3.95
CA ARG A 279 -0.13 3.85 3.26
C ARG A 279 1.07 4.69 3.67
N GLY A 280 0.86 5.82 4.33
CA GLY A 280 1.94 6.68 4.81
C GLY A 280 1.54 8.14 4.78
N PHE A 281 2.52 9.01 4.56
CA PHE A 281 2.35 10.46 4.57
C PHE A 281 3.05 11.09 3.36
N SER A 282 2.68 12.34 3.05
CA SER A 282 3.45 13.20 2.16
C SER A 282 4.86 13.43 2.73
N GLY A 283 5.79 13.93 1.90
CA GLY A 283 7.19 14.09 2.30
C GLY A 283 7.41 15.04 3.48
N ASP A 284 6.57 16.06 3.60
CA ASP A 284 6.51 16.97 4.74
C ASP A 284 5.63 16.46 5.88
N GLY A 285 4.75 15.50 5.63
CA GLY A 285 3.81 14.96 6.62
C GLY A 285 2.45 15.66 6.69
N ALA A 286 2.20 16.67 5.85
CA ALA A 286 0.94 17.43 5.88
C ALA A 286 -0.29 16.61 5.42
N GLU A 287 -0.08 15.56 4.64
CA GLU A 287 -1.13 14.71 4.09
C GLU A 287 -0.96 13.25 4.49
N ILE A 288 -2.08 12.59 4.80
CA ILE A 288 -2.16 11.14 4.98
C ILE A 288 -2.43 10.51 3.61
N THR A 289 -1.61 9.55 3.21
CA THR A 289 -1.79 8.79 1.96
C THR A 289 -2.48 7.46 2.23
N TYR A 290 -3.37 7.04 1.34
CA TYR A 290 -4.18 5.85 1.55
C TYR A 290 -4.72 5.24 0.24
N ILE A 291 -5.07 3.96 0.31
CA ILE A 291 -5.96 3.32 -0.68
C ILE A 291 -7.38 3.77 -0.36
N GLY A 292 -8.03 4.45 -1.30
CA GLY A 292 -9.36 5.00 -1.12
C GLY A 292 -10.44 4.22 -1.88
N ALA A 293 -11.67 4.72 -1.81
CA ALA A 293 -12.73 4.24 -2.68
C ALA A 293 -12.42 4.56 -4.16
N SER A 294 -12.84 3.68 -5.06
CA SER A 294 -12.67 3.86 -6.50
C SER A 294 -13.36 5.15 -6.96
N THR A 295 -12.68 5.98 -7.77
CA THR A 295 -13.37 7.10 -8.47
C THR A 295 -14.05 6.61 -9.75
N GLU A 296 -13.45 5.64 -10.43
CA GLU A 296 -14.02 4.94 -11.59
C GLU A 296 -14.17 3.46 -11.23
N SER A 297 -15.20 2.79 -11.77
CA SER A 297 -15.53 1.43 -11.35
C SER A 297 -14.36 0.47 -11.49
N SER A 298 -14.15 -0.33 -10.44
CA SER A 298 -13.14 -1.36 -10.30
C SER A 298 -11.70 -0.87 -10.35
N ASN A 299 -11.47 0.44 -10.28
CA ASN A 299 -10.14 1.03 -10.25
C ASN A 299 -9.72 1.33 -8.81
N ILE A 300 -8.62 0.73 -8.34
CA ILE A 300 -8.18 0.93 -6.96
C ILE A 300 -7.11 2.02 -6.92
N ASP A 301 -7.57 3.21 -6.52
CA ASP A 301 -6.81 4.44 -6.55
C ASP A 301 -6.14 4.76 -5.20
N LEU A 302 -5.01 5.45 -5.29
CA LEU A 302 -4.35 6.09 -4.17
C LEU A 302 -4.81 7.54 -4.03
N TYR A 303 -4.93 7.98 -2.78
CA TYR A 303 -5.34 9.33 -2.41
C TYR A 303 -4.44 9.91 -1.34
N ALA A 304 -4.48 11.23 -1.21
CA ALA A 304 -3.93 11.99 -0.11
C ALA A 304 -5.03 12.85 0.53
N VAL A 305 -5.06 12.95 1.86
CA VAL A 305 -5.94 13.87 2.61
C VAL A 305 -5.12 14.75 3.54
N HIS A 306 -5.29 16.06 3.44
CA HIS A 306 -4.59 17.01 4.29
C HIS A 306 -5.07 16.91 5.75
N MET A 307 -4.14 16.83 6.71
CA MET A 307 -4.43 16.59 8.12
C MET A 307 -5.35 17.64 8.75
N GLU A 308 -5.11 18.92 8.52
CA GLU A 308 -5.93 20.00 9.09
C GLU A 308 -7.16 20.36 8.25
N THR A 309 -7.00 20.59 6.95
CA THR A 309 -8.09 21.08 6.08
C THR A 309 -9.02 19.97 5.60
N GLY A 310 -8.58 18.72 5.60
CA GLY A 310 -9.33 17.58 5.06
C GLY A 310 -9.54 17.65 3.55
N VAL A 311 -8.75 18.45 2.82
CA VAL A 311 -8.77 18.45 1.34
C VAL A 311 -8.24 17.12 0.84
N VAL A 312 -8.99 16.49 -0.06
CA VAL A 312 -8.64 15.20 -0.68
C VAL A 312 -8.08 15.44 -2.09
N ARG A 313 -7.04 14.69 -2.45
CA ARG A 313 -6.49 14.62 -3.81
C ARG A 313 -6.37 13.17 -4.23
N ARG A 314 -6.83 12.87 -5.45
CA ARG A 314 -6.57 11.59 -6.12
C ARG A 314 -5.14 11.62 -6.68
N LEU A 315 -4.32 10.63 -6.32
CA LEU A 315 -2.91 10.53 -6.73
C LEU A 315 -2.72 9.66 -7.97
N THR A 316 -3.55 8.63 -8.13
CA THR A 316 -3.52 7.75 -9.29
C THR A 316 -4.87 7.72 -9.99
N SER A 317 -4.85 7.69 -11.32
CA SER A 317 -6.03 7.62 -12.17
C SER A 317 -5.83 6.78 -13.42
N HIS A 318 -4.66 6.16 -13.61
CA HIS A 318 -4.51 5.07 -14.57
C HIS A 318 -5.41 3.90 -14.15
N PRO A 319 -6.15 3.24 -15.07
CA PRO A 319 -6.90 2.05 -14.72
C PRO A 319 -5.95 0.90 -14.36
N ASP A 320 -6.03 0.35 -13.16
CA ASP A 320 -5.41 -0.91 -12.66
C ASP A 320 -5.52 -0.92 -11.11
N TYR A 321 -4.52 -1.46 -10.41
CA TYR A 321 -4.38 -1.39 -8.96
C TYR A 321 -3.05 -0.71 -8.59
N ALA A 322 -3.11 0.34 -7.78
CA ALA A 322 -1.94 1.02 -7.23
C ALA A 322 -1.84 0.81 -5.71
N ASP A 323 -0.73 0.22 -5.25
CA ASP A 323 -0.42 -0.07 -3.84
C ASP A 323 0.97 -0.73 -3.68
N PRO A 324 1.79 -0.33 -2.68
CA PRO A 324 1.66 0.85 -1.82
C PRO A 324 2.40 2.06 -2.40
N VAL A 325 2.36 3.18 -1.67
CA VAL A 325 2.96 4.47 -2.04
C VAL A 325 3.92 5.00 -0.98
N ALA A 326 4.99 5.66 -1.42
CA ALA A 326 5.91 6.39 -0.56
C ALA A 326 6.31 7.73 -1.20
N PHE A 327 6.16 8.82 -0.47
CA PHE A 327 6.64 10.13 -0.89
C PHE A 327 8.14 10.30 -0.62
N SER A 328 8.80 11.06 -1.50
CA SER A 328 10.16 11.52 -1.26
C SER A 328 10.17 12.55 -0.14
N ALA A 329 11.24 12.59 0.66
CA ALA A 329 11.31 13.53 1.78
C ALA A 329 11.33 15.00 1.33
N SER A 330 11.74 15.28 0.09
CA SER A 330 11.64 16.62 -0.53
C SER A 330 10.20 17.02 -0.90
N ASN A 331 9.24 16.08 -0.80
CA ASN A 331 7.83 16.25 -1.14
C ASN A 331 7.56 16.58 -2.62
N GLU A 332 8.50 16.28 -3.51
CA GLU A 332 8.37 16.56 -4.94
C GLU A 332 7.93 15.34 -5.75
N TRP A 333 8.11 14.14 -5.21
CA TRP A 333 7.91 12.87 -5.90
C TRP A 333 7.24 11.88 -4.97
N PHE A 334 6.55 10.91 -5.56
CA PHE A 334 6.23 9.66 -4.89
C PHE A 334 6.51 8.48 -5.81
N VAL A 335 6.69 7.32 -5.20
CA VAL A 335 6.79 6.04 -5.90
C VAL A 335 5.65 5.17 -5.42
N THR A 336 4.96 4.55 -6.37
CA THR A 336 3.93 3.55 -6.11
C THR A 336 4.31 2.22 -6.74
N MET A 337 3.85 1.13 -6.15
CA MET A 337 3.81 -0.17 -6.78
C MET A 337 2.49 -0.30 -7.54
N ASP A 338 2.52 -0.65 -8.82
CA ASP A 338 1.33 -0.55 -9.67
C ASP A 338 1.26 -1.71 -10.67
N THR A 339 0.05 -2.21 -10.95
CA THR A 339 -0.17 -3.29 -11.93
C THR A 339 -0.33 -2.81 -13.38
N ARG A 340 -0.31 -1.50 -13.64
CA ARG A 340 -0.48 -0.88 -14.97
C ARG A 340 0.45 -1.44 -16.05
N VAL A 341 1.67 -1.81 -15.68
CA VAL A 341 2.65 -2.39 -16.62
C VAL A 341 2.24 -3.79 -17.07
N ALA A 342 1.60 -4.56 -16.18
CA ALA A 342 1.12 -5.91 -16.48
C ALA A 342 -0.30 -5.91 -17.07
N GLU A 343 -0.98 -4.75 -17.10
CA GLU A 343 -2.37 -4.58 -17.55
C GLU A 343 -3.32 -5.56 -16.85
N ARG A 344 -3.03 -5.87 -15.57
CA ARG A 344 -3.59 -7.02 -14.85
C ARG A 344 -5.10 -6.92 -14.68
N GLN A 345 -5.64 -5.71 -14.57
CA GLN A 345 -7.05 -5.45 -14.30
C GLN A 345 -7.77 -4.71 -15.41
N MET A 346 -7.09 -4.40 -16.52
CA MET A 346 -7.67 -3.67 -17.65
C MET A 346 -8.95 -4.30 -18.23
N TRP A 347 -9.13 -5.62 -18.08
CA TRP A 347 -10.34 -6.34 -18.48
C TRP A 347 -11.60 -5.92 -17.71
N MET A 348 -11.43 -5.34 -16.52
CA MET A 348 -12.50 -4.96 -15.60
C MET A 348 -12.55 -3.44 -15.34
N SER A 349 -11.38 -2.79 -15.22
CA SER A 349 -11.26 -1.34 -14.93
C SER A 349 -10.92 -0.47 -16.15
N GLY A 350 -10.54 -1.06 -17.29
CA GLY A 350 -9.95 -0.30 -18.40
C GLY A 350 -10.90 0.71 -19.07
N MET A 351 -12.20 0.44 -19.06
CA MET A 351 -13.23 1.31 -19.65
C MET A 351 -13.46 2.55 -18.76
N ARG A 352 -13.29 3.75 -19.32
CA ARG A 352 -13.22 5.00 -18.55
C ARG A 352 -14.59 5.60 -18.23
N GLY A 353 -14.68 6.43 -17.20
CA GLY A 353 -15.87 7.21 -16.88
C GLY A 353 -17.05 6.39 -16.33
N ILE A 354 -16.87 5.08 -16.09
CA ILE A 354 -17.90 4.25 -15.42
C ILE A 354 -17.94 4.66 -13.95
N PRO A 355 -19.08 5.15 -13.43
CA PRO A 355 -19.19 5.49 -12.02
C PRO A 355 -19.07 4.22 -11.15
N PRO A 356 -18.49 4.30 -9.94
CA PRO A 356 -18.14 3.15 -9.10
C PRO A 356 -19.35 2.56 -8.37
N LEU A 357 -20.50 2.49 -9.04
CA LEU A 357 -21.77 2.04 -8.46
C LEU A 357 -21.75 0.55 -8.13
N VAL A 358 -21.21 -0.28 -9.03
CA VAL A 358 -21.11 -1.74 -8.81
C VAL A 358 -20.03 -2.11 -7.79
N ASP A 359 -19.09 -1.21 -7.50
CA ASP A 359 -18.00 -1.44 -6.55
C ASP A 359 -18.51 -1.63 -5.12
N ILE A 360 -19.73 -1.16 -4.81
CA ILE A 360 -20.44 -1.45 -3.55
C ILE A 360 -20.45 -2.96 -3.25
N VAL A 361 -20.53 -3.79 -4.30
CA VAL A 361 -20.53 -5.26 -4.19
C VAL A 361 -19.31 -5.90 -4.85
N ALA A 362 -18.63 -5.22 -5.78
CA ALA A 362 -17.55 -5.79 -6.58
C ALA A 362 -16.13 -5.56 -6.02
N VAL A 363 -15.96 -4.66 -5.04
CA VAL A 363 -14.63 -4.20 -4.59
C VAL A 363 -13.71 -5.33 -4.16
N THR A 364 -14.21 -6.44 -3.60
CA THR A 364 -13.35 -7.58 -3.22
C THR A 364 -12.64 -8.19 -4.42
N VAL A 365 -13.32 -8.37 -5.56
CA VAL A 365 -12.71 -8.90 -6.78
C VAL A 365 -11.75 -7.88 -7.38
N ALA A 366 -12.15 -6.60 -7.39
CA ALA A 366 -11.28 -5.50 -7.81
C ALA A 366 -10.00 -5.41 -6.99
N ALA A 367 -10.08 -5.57 -5.67
CA ALA A 367 -8.90 -5.58 -4.84
C ALA A 367 -8.06 -6.84 -5.05
N SER A 368 -8.66 -8.02 -5.18
CA SER A 368 -7.93 -9.30 -5.07
C SER A 368 -7.20 -9.73 -6.35
N THR A 369 -7.72 -9.34 -7.52
CA THR A 369 -7.21 -9.81 -8.83
C THR A 369 -5.83 -9.27 -9.20
N ARG A 370 -5.33 -8.25 -8.49
CA ARG A 370 -3.95 -7.75 -8.58
C ARG A 370 -2.88 -8.80 -8.28
N ASN A 371 -3.29 -9.89 -7.63
CA ASN A 371 -2.43 -10.98 -7.18
C ASN A 371 -2.87 -12.32 -7.80
N ASN A 372 -1.97 -13.29 -7.69
CA ASN A 372 -2.27 -14.71 -7.80
C ASN A 372 -1.55 -15.45 -6.67
N GLY A 373 -2.25 -15.76 -5.58
CA GLY A 373 -1.59 -16.29 -4.40
C GLY A 373 -0.54 -15.31 -3.87
N PRO A 374 0.66 -15.79 -3.50
CA PRO A 374 1.77 -14.92 -3.16
C PRO A 374 2.39 -14.19 -4.36
N ARG A 375 1.98 -14.36 -5.63
CA ARG A 375 2.50 -13.51 -6.73
C ARG A 375 1.74 -12.19 -6.74
N ARG A 376 2.43 -11.06 -6.55
CA ARG A 376 1.89 -9.71 -6.80
C ARG A 376 2.27 -9.32 -8.22
N PHE A 377 1.50 -8.54 -8.97
CA PHE A 377 1.87 -8.13 -10.35
C PHE A 377 2.44 -6.70 -10.42
N PHE A 378 2.94 -6.19 -9.29
CA PHE A 378 3.39 -4.82 -9.16
C PHE A 378 4.71 -4.51 -9.87
N GLN A 379 4.81 -3.29 -10.39
CA GLN A 379 6.04 -2.66 -10.85
C GLN A 379 6.16 -1.25 -10.22
N PRO A 380 7.38 -0.80 -9.87
CA PRO A 380 7.61 0.52 -9.29
C PRO A 380 7.44 1.64 -10.33
N ILE A 381 6.50 2.55 -10.09
CA ILE A 381 6.19 3.74 -10.90
C ILE A 381 6.50 5.00 -10.09
N MET A 382 7.36 5.87 -10.62
CA MET A 382 7.65 7.18 -10.05
C MET A 382 6.75 8.25 -10.68
N LEU A 383 6.13 9.05 -9.82
CA LEU A 383 5.25 10.17 -10.17
C LEU A 383 5.73 11.42 -9.42
N ASP A 384 5.49 12.60 -9.97
CA ASP A 384 5.66 13.84 -9.20
C ASP A 384 4.55 14.02 -8.16
N TYR A 385 4.66 15.05 -7.32
CA TYR A 385 3.72 15.34 -6.23
C TYR A 385 2.22 15.34 -6.64
N TYR A 386 1.94 15.75 -7.88
CA TYR A 386 0.57 15.90 -8.38
C TYR A 386 -0.05 14.57 -8.81
N GLY A 387 0.76 13.54 -9.08
CA GLY A 387 0.29 12.22 -9.48
C GLY A 387 -0.13 12.14 -10.96
N ASP A 388 -0.98 11.16 -11.27
CA ASP A 388 -1.45 10.93 -12.65
C ASP A 388 -2.20 12.17 -13.18
N ARG A 389 -1.90 12.56 -14.43
CA ARG A 389 -2.56 13.67 -15.14
C ARG A 389 -2.96 13.23 -16.53
N ALA A 390 -4.13 12.62 -16.62
CA ALA A 390 -4.68 12.07 -17.86
C ALA A 390 -4.77 13.12 -19.00
N SER A 391 -5.17 14.36 -18.68
CA SER A 391 -5.26 15.47 -19.64
C SER A 391 -3.92 15.87 -20.27
N GLU A 392 -2.81 15.50 -19.64
CA GLU A 392 -1.44 15.76 -20.08
C GLU A 392 -0.74 14.48 -20.56
N ASN A 393 -1.46 13.35 -20.61
CA ASN A 393 -0.92 12.01 -20.89
C ASN A 393 0.28 11.64 -19.99
N TYR A 394 0.22 12.02 -18.71
CA TYR A 394 1.26 11.73 -17.74
C TYR A 394 0.79 10.67 -16.74
N TYR A 395 1.50 9.55 -16.72
CA TYR A 395 1.24 8.39 -15.86
C TYR A 395 2.51 7.89 -15.17
N GLY A 396 3.48 8.80 -14.98
CA GLY A 396 4.75 8.51 -14.32
C GLY A 396 5.77 7.76 -15.18
N GLN A 397 6.87 7.39 -14.54
CA GLN A 397 7.99 6.65 -15.11
C GLN A 397 8.14 5.30 -14.38
N GLN A 398 8.13 4.19 -15.13
CA GLN A 398 8.52 2.90 -14.55
C GLN A 398 10.01 2.89 -14.21
N ILE A 399 10.33 2.69 -12.93
CA ILE A 399 11.71 2.73 -12.41
C ILE A 399 12.53 1.58 -13.02
N ASN A 400 11.99 0.37 -13.02
CA ASN A 400 12.69 -0.84 -13.43
C ASN A 400 12.47 -1.25 -14.89
N ALA A 401 12.25 -0.29 -15.79
CA ALA A 401 11.96 -0.57 -17.20
C ALA A 401 13.18 -1.11 -17.98
N ALA A 402 14.39 -0.75 -17.58
CA ALA A 402 15.62 -1.13 -18.28
C ALA A 402 15.95 -2.63 -18.10
N GLY A 403 16.49 -3.25 -19.16
CA GLY A 403 16.94 -4.64 -19.16
C GLY A 403 16.47 -5.42 -20.38
N SER A 404 16.83 -6.72 -20.44
CA SER A 404 16.55 -7.57 -21.60
C SER A 404 15.20 -8.29 -21.55
N GLY A 405 14.46 -8.19 -20.45
CA GLY A 405 13.22 -8.94 -20.22
C GLY A 405 13.44 -10.44 -20.02
N LYS A 406 14.68 -10.87 -19.78
CA LYS A 406 15.07 -12.28 -19.60
C LYS A 406 15.36 -12.59 -18.13
N ASP A 407 15.46 -13.88 -17.82
CA ASP A 407 15.78 -14.42 -16.50
C ASP A 407 16.89 -13.63 -15.79
N GLY A 408 16.56 -13.09 -14.61
CA GLY A 408 17.45 -12.33 -13.75
C GLY A 408 17.65 -10.86 -14.11
N SER A 409 17.20 -10.39 -15.27
CA SER A 409 17.27 -8.97 -15.60
C SER A 409 16.39 -8.12 -14.67
N VAL A 410 16.66 -6.80 -14.63
CA VAL A 410 15.93 -5.85 -13.77
C VAL A 410 14.44 -5.80 -14.11
N ASN A 411 14.11 -5.93 -15.39
CA ASN A 411 12.75 -6.00 -15.95
C ASN A 411 12.27 -7.44 -16.25
N ASP A 412 12.82 -8.44 -15.57
CA ASP A 412 12.36 -9.83 -15.69
C ASP A 412 10.89 -9.94 -15.20
N PRO A 413 9.94 -10.37 -16.07
CA PRO A 413 8.52 -10.41 -15.75
C PRO A 413 8.13 -11.45 -14.68
N ASN A 414 9.05 -12.34 -14.31
CA ASN A 414 8.84 -13.29 -13.23
C ASN A 414 9.18 -12.72 -11.85
N TRP A 415 9.92 -11.61 -11.79
CA TRP A 415 10.21 -10.89 -10.57
C TRP A 415 9.22 -9.75 -10.40
N ASN A 416 8.46 -9.81 -9.31
CA ASN A 416 7.37 -8.89 -9.11
C ASN A 416 7.63 -8.02 -7.89
N GLY A 417 7.29 -6.74 -8.01
CA GLY A 417 7.35 -5.78 -6.93
C GLY A 417 6.56 -6.26 -5.72
N ARG A 418 7.14 -6.03 -4.55
CA ARG A 418 6.52 -6.32 -3.26
C ARG A 418 6.19 -5.04 -2.52
N ALA A 419 5.69 -5.16 -1.30
CA ALA A 419 5.25 -4.00 -0.54
C ALA A 419 6.42 -3.04 -0.25
N ASP A 420 6.04 -1.76 -0.22
CA ASP A 420 6.74 -0.53 0.19
C ASP A 420 8.08 -0.25 -0.50
N PRO A 421 8.04 0.46 -1.64
CA PRO A 421 9.21 1.21 -2.06
C PRO A 421 9.48 2.35 -1.06
N ALA A 422 10.73 2.83 -1.00
CA ALA A 422 11.09 3.96 -0.16
C ALA A 422 12.15 4.83 -0.83
N PHE A 423 12.11 6.14 -0.58
CA PHE A 423 13.15 7.07 -1.02
C PHE A 423 14.27 7.18 0.01
N SER A 424 15.50 7.44 -0.44
CA SER A 424 16.53 8.00 0.42
C SER A 424 16.10 9.40 0.91
N LEU A 425 16.61 9.81 2.08
CA LEU A 425 16.23 11.09 2.68
C LEU A 425 16.56 12.31 1.79
N ASP A 426 17.57 12.20 0.94
CA ASP A 426 17.97 13.22 -0.03
C ASP A 426 17.24 13.11 -1.39
N SER A 427 16.31 12.17 -1.52
CA SER A 427 15.50 11.86 -2.69
C SER A 427 16.27 11.39 -3.95
N THR A 428 17.54 10.99 -3.84
CA THR A 428 18.36 10.54 -4.99
C THR A 428 18.29 9.05 -5.28
N GLN A 429 17.69 8.27 -4.39
CA GLN A 429 17.61 6.83 -4.51
C GLN A 429 16.21 6.33 -4.14
N VAL A 430 15.81 5.22 -4.74
CA VAL A 430 14.64 4.44 -4.34
C VAL A 430 15.06 3.00 -4.10
N VAL A 431 14.73 2.48 -2.92
CA VAL A 431 14.80 1.04 -2.66
C VAL A 431 13.44 0.41 -2.87
N TYR A 432 13.44 -0.78 -3.44
CA TYR A 432 12.27 -1.65 -3.52
C TYR A 432 12.74 -3.10 -3.49
N TRP A 433 11.84 -4.04 -3.26
CA TRP A 433 12.19 -5.45 -3.31
C TRP A 433 11.23 -6.23 -4.18
N GLN A 434 11.73 -7.36 -4.67
CA GLN A 434 10.98 -8.22 -5.57
C GLN A 434 11.00 -9.66 -5.07
N ALA A 435 9.95 -10.38 -5.43
CA ALA A 435 9.87 -11.82 -5.28
C ALA A 435 9.71 -12.48 -6.64
N ILE A 436 10.45 -13.56 -6.86
CA ILE A 436 10.23 -14.40 -8.03
C ILE A 436 8.94 -15.19 -7.82
N VAL A 437 8.19 -15.46 -8.89
CA VAL A 437 7.03 -16.35 -8.82
C VAL A 437 7.46 -17.77 -8.44
N THR A 438 6.78 -18.36 -7.47
CA THR A 438 7.04 -19.70 -6.93
C THR A 438 5.75 -20.50 -6.80
N SER A 439 5.86 -21.81 -6.57
CA SER A 439 4.71 -22.68 -6.33
C SER A 439 3.95 -22.25 -5.07
N PRO A 440 2.60 -22.26 -5.05
CA PRO A 440 1.68 -22.77 -6.08
C PRO A 440 1.22 -21.75 -7.14
N SER A 441 1.73 -20.50 -7.10
CA SER A 441 1.41 -19.47 -8.11
C SER A 441 2.01 -19.76 -9.49
N CYS A 442 2.84 -20.79 -9.58
CA CYS A 442 3.31 -21.46 -10.78
C CYS A 442 3.49 -22.96 -10.47
N GLY A 443 3.54 -23.79 -11.50
CA GLY A 443 3.80 -25.23 -11.40
C GLY A 443 2.68 -26.00 -10.70
N GLY A 444 2.85 -27.32 -10.62
CA GLY A 444 1.83 -28.21 -10.03
C GLY A 444 0.53 -28.17 -10.83
N SER A 445 -0.58 -27.78 -10.18
CA SER A 445 -1.89 -27.59 -10.82
C SER A 445 -2.03 -26.28 -11.58
N ASN A 446 -1.11 -25.33 -11.37
CA ASN A 446 -1.06 -24.08 -12.12
C ASN A 446 -0.39 -24.33 -13.48
N PRO A 447 -0.98 -23.88 -14.60
CA PRO A 447 -0.45 -24.15 -15.94
C PRO A 447 0.87 -23.41 -16.24
N LEU A 448 1.24 -22.37 -15.48
CA LEU A 448 2.46 -21.59 -15.71
C LEU A 448 3.69 -22.30 -15.12
N PRO A 449 4.80 -22.48 -15.85
CA PRO A 449 6.01 -23.08 -15.30
C PRO A 449 6.67 -22.18 -14.25
N CYS A 450 7.29 -22.77 -13.22
CA CYS A 450 8.10 -21.99 -12.27
C CYS A 450 9.50 -21.73 -12.83
N PRO A 451 9.96 -20.46 -12.85
CA PRO A 451 11.32 -20.12 -13.22
C PRO A 451 12.31 -20.52 -12.12
N ASN A 452 13.57 -20.74 -12.51
CA ASN A 452 14.65 -20.89 -11.55
C ASN A 452 15.18 -19.50 -11.15
N SER A 453 15.41 -19.29 -9.85
CA SER A 453 16.00 -18.04 -9.39
C SER A 453 17.47 -17.91 -9.82
N THR A 454 17.80 -16.74 -10.33
CA THR A 454 19.16 -16.30 -10.67
C THR A 454 19.82 -15.49 -9.56
N ALA A 455 19.11 -15.16 -8.48
CA ALA A 455 19.65 -14.44 -7.33
C ALA A 455 20.69 -15.31 -6.59
N GLN A 456 21.63 -14.68 -5.87
CA GLN A 456 22.67 -15.38 -5.12
C GLN A 456 22.07 -16.48 -4.22
N GLY A 457 22.60 -17.70 -4.33
CA GLY A 457 22.13 -18.85 -3.54
C GLY A 457 20.73 -19.35 -3.93
N GLY A 458 20.17 -18.88 -5.05
CA GLY A 458 18.85 -19.26 -5.54
C GLY A 458 17.70 -18.69 -4.72
N ARG A 459 17.89 -17.55 -4.03
CA ARG A 459 16.85 -16.90 -3.22
C ARG A 459 15.61 -16.58 -4.03
N GLU A 460 14.45 -16.66 -3.40
CA GLU A 460 13.17 -16.29 -4.01
C GLU A 460 12.89 -14.78 -3.94
N TYR A 461 13.84 -14.00 -3.43
CA TYR A 461 13.72 -12.56 -3.17
C TYR A 461 15.03 -11.82 -3.43
N ARG A 462 14.90 -10.54 -3.79
CA ARG A 462 16.01 -9.61 -4.01
C ARG A 462 15.63 -8.19 -3.62
N VAL A 463 16.60 -7.42 -3.13
CA VAL A 463 16.46 -5.99 -2.85
C VAL A 463 17.12 -5.22 -3.98
N MET A 464 16.39 -4.28 -4.55
CA MET A 464 16.82 -3.49 -5.69
C MET A 464 16.98 -2.03 -5.24
N LEU A 465 18.07 -1.41 -5.68
CA LEU A 465 18.34 0.00 -5.47
C LEU A 465 18.37 0.71 -6.82
N ALA A 466 17.46 1.66 -7.00
CA ALA A 466 17.45 2.59 -8.11
C ALA A 466 18.15 3.89 -7.70
N ARG A 467 19.06 4.39 -8.55
CA ARG A 467 19.75 5.67 -8.39
C ARG A 467 19.40 6.59 -9.55
N PHE A 468 18.94 7.79 -9.25
CA PHE A 468 18.67 8.82 -10.26
C PHE A 468 19.98 9.55 -10.56
N THR A 469 20.65 9.21 -11.65
CA THR A 469 22.07 9.58 -11.86
C THR A 469 22.28 11.07 -12.10
N ASP A 470 21.24 11.77 -12.55
CA ASP A 470 21.28 13.21 -12.84
C ASP A 470 20.66 14.04 -11.72
N ARG A 471 19.96 13.40 -10.78
CA ARG A 471 19.27 14.07 -9.69
C ARG A 471 20.27 14.54 -8.65
N ARG A 472 20.14 15.80 -8.26
CA ARG A 472 20.96 16.38 -7.18
C ARG A 472 20.29 16.11 -5.83
N PRO A 473 21.06 15.78 -4.78
CA PRO A 473 20.55 15.69 -3.41
C PRO A 473 19.76 16.93 -3.02
N LYS A 474 18.58 16.72 -2.42
CA LYS A 474 17.75 17.79 -1.87
C LYS A 474 17.50 17.56 -0.38
N PRO A 475 17.50 18.62 0.45
CA PRO A 475 17.10 18.47 1.84
C PRO A 475 15.62 18.06 1.94
N PRO A 476 15.23 17.38 3.02
CA PRO A 476 13.82 17.16 3.33
C PRO A 476 13.01 18.46 3.38
N ALA A 477 11.74 18.38 3.00
CA ALA A 477 10.78 19.42 3.22
C ALA A 477 10.61 19.68 4.74
N PRO A 478 10.25 20.92 5.14
CA PRO A 478 9.94 21.22 6.53
C PRO A 478 8.85 20.28 7.06
N VAL A 479 9.09 19.67 8.22
CA VAL A 479 8.15 18.74 8.83
C VAL A 479 6.89 19.48 9.27
N TYR A 480 5.75 18.95 8.87
CA TYR A 480 4.44 19.43 9.25
C TYR A 480 4.19 19.16 10.73
N ASN A 481 3.65 20.17 11.42
CA ASN A 481 3.29 20.04 12.82
C ASN A 481 1.90 19.41 12.95
N VAL A 482 1.85 18.14 13.34
CA VAL A 482 0.60 17.40 13.47
C VAL A 482 -0.26 18.00 14.59
N PRO A 483 -1.53 18.38 14.32
CA PRO A 483 -2.42 18.83 15.37
C PRO A 483 -2.84 17.64 16.24
N LYS A 484 -2.95 17.85 17.56
CA LYS A 484 -3.35 16.80 18.53
C LYS A 484 -4.66 16.09 18.14
N GLN A 485 -5.58 16.82 17.54
CA GLN A 485 -6.84 16.31 17.01
C GLN A 485 -6.99 16.81 15.58
N LEU A 486 -7.20 15.90 14.64
CA LEU A 486 -7.52 16.29 13.27
C LEU A 486 -8.96 16.86 13.23
N PRO A 487 -9.19 18.05 12.66
CA PRO A 487 -10.51 18.72 12.73
C PRO A 487 -11.66 17.93 12.09
N TRP A 488 -11.36 17.06 11.12
CA TRP A 488 -12.34 16.24 10.42
C TRP A 488 -12.43 14.81 10.98
N ALA A 489 -11.45 14.34 11.76
CA ALA A 489 -11.43 12.98 12.29
C ALA A 489 -12.17 12.87 13.63
N ILE A 490 -12.38 11.64 14.09
CA ILE A 490 -13.05 11.35 15.37
C ILE A 490 -11.99 11.03 16.43
N SER A 491 -12.07 11.66 17.61
CA SER A 491 -11.22 11.29 18.75
C SER A 491 -11.58 9.88 19.22
N PHE A 492 -10.59 9.02 19.44
CA PHE A 492 -10.77 7.60 19.74
C PHE A 492 -9.98 7.14 20.99
N PRO A 493 -10.28 7.69 22.19
CA PRO A 493 -9.68 7.23 23.44
C PRO A 493 -10.18 5.82 23.84
N PRO A 494 -9.52 5.14 24.79
CA PRO A 494 -9.92 3.80 25.23
C PRO A 494 -11.36 3.72 25.73
N GLY A 495 -12.09 2.69 25.30
CA GLY A 495 -13.48 2.42 25.67
C GLY A 495 -14.53 3.11 24.78
N VAL A 496 -14.11 3.85 23.74
CA VAL A 496 -15.03 4.43 22.76
C VAL A 496 -15.46 3.38 21.74
N GLU A 497 -16.77 3.30 21.50
CA GLU A 497 -17.34 2.47 20.44
C GLU A 497 -17.11 3.10 19.06
N TYR A 498 -17.00 2.26 18.04
CA TYR A 498 -16.96 2.73 16.66
C TYR A 498 -18.26 3.49 16.33
N PRO A 499 -18.18 4.63 15.63
CA PRO A 499 -19.36 5.37 15.23
C PRO A 499 -20.24 4.51 14.32
N SER A 500 -21.56 4.60 14.50
CA SER A 500 -22.49 4.08 13.50
C SER A 500 -22.54 5.03 12.31
N ILE A 501 -22.24 4.51 11.13
CA ILE A 501 -22.09 5.30 9.92
C ILE A 501 -23.26 5.01 8.95
N PRO A 502 -24.00 6.03 8.45
CA PRO A 502 -25.25 5.81 7.69
C PRO A 502 -25.12 5.06 6.33
N SER A 503 -25.30 3.76 6.25
CA SER A 503 -25.21 3.05 4.96
C SER A 503 -26.24 3.49 3.91
N LEU A 504 -25.83 3.39 2.64
CA LEU A 504 -26.73 3.49 1.50
C LEU A 504 -27.76 2.34 1.57
N LYS A 505 -29.04 2.64 1.35
CA LYS A 505 -30.12 1.66 1.52
C LYS A 505 -30.52 1.01 0.20
N PRO A 506 -30.97 -0.26 0.21
CA PRO A 506 -31.64 -0.85 -0.94
C PRO A 506 -32.79 0.04 -1.45
N GLY A 507 -32.94 0.13 -2.77
CA GLY A 507 -33.90 1.01 -3.43
C GLY A 507 -33.56 1.27 -4.89
N ASN A 508 -34.43 2.00 -5.57
CA ASN A 508 -34.20 2.46 -6.93
C ASN A 508 -33.83 3.94 -6.90
N TYR A 509 -32.74 4.28 -7.57
CA TYR A 509 -32.19 5.62 -7.60
C TYR A 509 -31.81 6.03 -9.02
N THR A 510 -31.51 7.31 -9.20
CA THR A 510 -30.96 7.86 -10.44
C THR A 510 -29.71 8.65 -10.13
N LEU A 511 -28.62 8.39 -10.85
CA LEU A 511 -27.43 9.23 -10.87
C LEU A 511 -27.45 10.06 -12.16
N GLN A 512 -27.49 11.39 -12.04
CA GLN A 512 -27.37 12.26 -13.21
C GLN A 512 -25.89 12.41 -13.58
N GLY A 513 -25.58 12.31 -14.87
CA GLY A 513 -24.24 12.62 -15.35
C GLY A 513 -23.98 14.11 -15.20
N ALA A 514 -22.80 14.49 -14.70
CA ALA A 514 -22.46 15.90 -14.52
C ALA A 514 -22.44 16.70 -15.83
N PHE A 515 -22.24 16.03 -16.97
CA PHE A 515 -22.30 16.63 -18.30
C PHE A 515 -23.60 16.27 -19.04
N SER A 516 -23.96 14.98 -19.10
CA SER A 516 -25.18 14.53 -19.80
C SER A 516 -25.71 13.19 -19.33
N GLY A 517 -26.98 12.94 -19.64
CA GLY A 517 -27.63 11.64 -19.46
C GLY A 517 -27.71 11.20 -18.00
N GLN A 518 -27.99 9.92 -17.79
CA GLN A 518 -28.23 9.38 -16.46
C GLN A 518 -27.92 7.88 -16.37
N ALA A 519 -27.66 7.42 -15.16
CA ALA A 519 -27.64 6.02 -14.79
C ALA A 519 -28.83 5.72 -13.87
N GLN A 520 -29.68 4.77 -14.26
CA GLN A 520 -30.74 4.23 -13.39
C GLN A 520 -30.19 3.08 -12.59
N VAL A 521 -30.33 3.15 -11.27
CA VAL A 521 -29.64 2.24 -10.34
C VAL A 521 -30.64 1.52 -9.45
N SER A 522 -30.55 0.20 -9.37
CA SER A 522 -31.29 -0.60 -8.40
C SER A 522 -30.32 -1.25 -7.42
N PHE A 523 -30.32 -0.77 -6.19
CA PHE A 523 -29.66 -1.44 -5.07
C PHE A 523 -30.62 -2.45 -4.46
N ILE A 524 -30.26 -3.73 -4.55
CA ILE A 524 -31.10 -4.85 -4.12
C ILE A 524 -30.45 -5.51 -2.92
N GLY A 525 -31.26 -5.78 -1.91
CA GLY A 525 -30.84 -6.37 -0.64
C GLY A 525 -31.91 -6.17 0.43
N ASP A 526 -31.61 -6.59 1.65
CA ASP A 526 -32.51 -6.46 2.79
C ASP A 526 -31.95 -5.41 3.77
N GLN A 527 -31.03 -5.82 4.65
CA GLN A 527 -30.33 -4.90 5.56
C GLN A 527 -29.08 -4.25 4.93
N SER A 528 -28.47 -4.94 3.97
CA SER A 528 -27.30 -4.47 3.22
C SER A 528 -27.53 -4.68 1.72
N ILE A 529 -26.80 -3.93 0.89
CA ILE A 529 -26.84 -4.08 -0.57
C ILE A 529 -26.04 -5.33 -0.94
N SER A 530 -26.69 -6.27 -1.61
CA SER A 530 -26.07 -7.52 -2.07
C SER A 530 -26.10 -7.67 -3.59
N ARG A 531 -26.80 -6.80 -4.30
CA ARG A 531 -26.81 -6.75 -5.77
C ARG A 531 -27.03 -5.33 -6.25
N VAL A 532 -26.33 -4.96 -7.32
CA VAL A 532 -26.42 -3.65 -7.96
C VAL A 532 -26.74 -3.85 -9.43
N VAL A 533 -27.81 -3.22 -9.91
CA VAL A 533 -28.16 -3.16 -11.33
C VAL A 533 -28.08 -1.72 -11.79
N VAL A 534 -27.41 -1.47 -12.91
CA VAL A 534 -27.24 -0.13 -13.48
C VAL A 534 -27.62 -0.15 -14.95
N ASN A 535 -28.39 0.83 -15.39
CA ASN A 535 -28.70 1.07 -16.79
C ASN A 535 -28.30 2.50 -17.18
N TYR A 536 -27.32 2.61 -18.07
CA TYR A 536 -26.76 3.87 -18.55
C TYR A 536 -27.49 4.33 -19.81
N THR A 537 -27.91 5.58 -19.84
CA THR A 537 -28.50 6.23 -21.02
C THR A 537 -27.79 7.55 -21.28
N ASN A 538 -26.88 7.55 -22.26
CA ASN A 538 -26.00 8.66 -22.61
C ASN A 538 -25.32 9.31 -21.40
N TYR A 539 -24.97 8.50 -20.40
CA TYR A 539 -24.36 8.99 -19.17
C TYR A 539 -22.96 9.52 -19.46
N SER A 540 -22.65 10.71 -18.98
CA SER A 540 -21.32 11.30 -19.05
C SER A 540 -21.11 12.26 -17.87
N ASP A 541 -20.05 12.03 -17.11
CA ASP A 541 -19.61 12.94 -16.04
C ASP A 541 -18.55 13.94 -16.52
N ASP A 542 -17.70 13.55 -17.46
CA ASP A 542 -16.55 14.35 -17.90
C ASP A 542 -16.79 15.06 -19.24
N GLY A 543 -17.82 14.68 -20.00
CA GLY A 543 -18.09 15.17 -21.35
C GLY A 543 -17.22 14.53 -22.45
N ASP A 544 -16.20 13.76 -22.08
CA ASP A 544 -15.28 13.08 -23.00
C ASP A 544 -15.73 11.64 -23.28
N HIS A 545 -16.44 11.03 -22.33
CA HIS A 545 -16.88 9.64 -22.37
C HIS A 545 -18.40 9.56 -22.20
N VAL A 546 -19.07 8.93 -23.16
CA VAL A 546 -20.53 8.72 -23.13
C VAL A 546 -20.83 7.23 -23.05
N LEU A 547 -21.50 6.82 -21.97
CA LEU A 547 -21.85 5.44 -21.65
C LEU A 547 -23.31 5.12 -21.99
N ASN A 548 -23.52 3.96 -22.61
CA ASN A 548 -24.83 3.36 -22.86
C ASN A 548 -24.76 1.86 -22.57
N GLY A 549 -25.87 1.28 -22.12
CA GLY A 549 -25.94 -0.16 -21.82
C GLY A 549 -26.14 -0.42 -20.33
N TRP A 550 -25.72 -1.57 -19.81
CA TRP A 550 -26.09 -1.98 -18.46
C TRP A 550 -25.08 -2.90 -17.79
N GLU A 551 -25.14 -2.96 -16.46
CA GLU A 551 -24.43 -3.92 -15.61
C GLU A 551 -25.35 -4.45 -14.51
N ASP A 552 -25.15 -5.71 -14.12
CA ASP A 552 -25.87 -6.40 -13.05
C ASP A 552 -24.89 -7.28 -12.28
N VAL A 553 -24.61 -6.91 -11.04
CA VAL A 553 -23.59 -7.56 -10.21
C VAL A 553 -24.21 -7.97 -8.89
N ALA A 554 -24.15 -9.26 -8.57
CA ALA A 554 -24.61 -9.82 -7.30
C ALA A 554 -23.43 -10.40 -6.50
N LEU A 555 -23.38 -10.09 -5.21
CA LEU A 555 -22.41 -10.59 -4.24
C LEU A 555 -23.05 -11.66 -3.35
N THR A 556 -22.35 -12.79 -3.23
CA THR A 556 -22.60 -13.81 -2.21
C THR A 556 -21.35 -13.99 -1.35
N ILE A 557 -21.47 -13.71 -0.05
CA ILE A 557 -20.42 -14.01 0.93
C ILE A 557 -20.48 -15.51 1.26
N LEU A 558 -19.36 -16.21 1.13
CA LEU A 558 -19.25 -17.66 1.36
C LEU A 558 -18.80 -17.96 2.80
N TYR A 559 -19.77 -17.89 3.72
CA TYR A 559 -19.59 -18.19 5.14
C TYR A 559 -18.99 -19.58 5.41
N PRO A 560 -18.21 -19.76 6.49
CA PRO A 560 -17.94 -18.78 7.56
C PRO A 560 -16.82 -17.77 7.24
N ASN A 561 -16.27 -17.77 6.02
CA ASN A 561 -15.16 -16.89 5.65
C ASN A 561 -15.67 -15.62 4.96
N TYR A 562 -15.71 -14.51 5.71
CA TYR A 562 -16.11 -13.18 5.20
C TYR A 562 -15.26 -12.67 4.04
N TRP A 563 -14.02 -13.16 3.90
CA TRP A 563 -13.10 -12.76 2.84
C TRP A 563 -13.34 -13.52 1.53
N LYS A 564 -14.14 -14.59 1.57
CA LYS A 564 -14.41 -15.43 0.41
C LYS A 564 -15.74 -15.04 -0.23
N ASN A 565 -15.64 -14.36 -1.37
CA ASN A 565 -16.78 -13.80 -2.07
C ASN A 565 -16.97 -14.45 -3.43
N LYS A 566 -18.24 -14.66 -3.80
CA LYS A 566 -18.66 -15.00 -5.15
C LYS A 566 -19.38 -13.82 -5.75
N LEU A 567 -18.98 -13.41 -6.94
CA LEU A 567 -19.73 -12.47 -7.77
C LEU A 567 -20.36 -13.18 -8.96
N ASP A 568 -21.61 -12.81 -9.24
CA ASP A 568 -22.30 -13.11 -10.49
C ASP A 568 -22.49 -11.77 -11.21
N TRP A 569 -21.77 -11.57 -12.32
CA TRP A 569 -21.70 -10.31 -13.08
C TRP A 569 -22.22 -10.52 -14.49
N TYR A 570 -23.13 -9.66 -14.94
CA TYR A 570 -23.52 -9.50 -16.33
C TYR A 570 -23.29 -8.05 -16.77
N SER A 571 -22.71 -7.85 -17.96
CA SER A 571 -22.37 -6.53 -18.48
C SER A 571 -22.56 -6.50 -19.98
N ASP A 572 -23.11 -5.39 -20.47
CA ASP A 572 -23.11 -5.00 -21.88
C ASP A 572 -23.12 -3.47 -21.95
N ILE A 573 -21.95 -2.87 -21.71
CA ILE A 573 -21.75 -1.42 -21.81
C ILE A 573 -20.99 -1.11 -23.09
N VAL A 574 -21.40 -0.03 -23.76
CA VAL A 574 -20.68 0.61 -24.85
C VAL A 574 -20.34 2.05 -24.46
N GLN A 575 -19.13 2.46 -24.80
CA GLN A 575 -18.61 3.81 -24.62
C GLN A 575 -18.25 4.40 -25.98
N THR A 576 -18.60 5.67 -26.14
CA THR A 576 -18.20 6.51 -27.28
C THR A 576 -17.59 7.79 -26.76
N GLY A 577 -16.88 8.53 -27.63
CA GLY A 577 -16.25 9.81 -27.27
C GLY A 577 -14.79 9.84 -27.71
N ILE A 578 -13.87 10.16 -26.80
CA ILE A 578 -12.43 10.20 -27.10
C ILE A 578 -11.84 8.82 -27.46
N VAL A 579 -12.47 7.75 -26.97
CA VAL A 579 -12.20 6.35 -27.33
C VAL A 579 -13.51 5.62 -27.60
N ASN A 580 -13.47 4.55 -28.39
CA ASN A 580 -14.59 3.61 -28.50
C ASN A 580 -14.26 2.36 -27.69
N ALA A 581 -15.11 2.03 -26.72
CA ALA A 581 -14.89 0.89 -25.87
C ALA A 581 -16.17 0.10 -25.57
N SER A 582 -15.99 -1.14 -25.11
CA SER A 582 -17.09 -1.96 -24.61
C SER A 582 -16.64 -2.85 -23.46
N LYS A 583 -17.51 -3.09 -22.49
CA LYS A 583 -17.30 -4.03 -21.39
C LYS A 583 -18.45 -5.03 -21.37
N THR A 584 -18.16 -6.26 -21.78
CA THR A 584 -19.18 -7.27 -22.06
C THR A 584 -18.88 -8.59 -21.37
N THR A 585 -19.93 -9.26 -20.91
CA THR A 585 -19.83 -10.64 -20.40
C THR A 585 -20.22 -11.67 -21.44
N SER A 586 -19.80 -12.93 -21.26
CA SER A 586 -20.36 -14.05 -22.03
C SER A 586 -21.88 -14.19 -21.80
N PRO A 587 -22.62 -14.88 -22.69
CA PRO A 587 -24.09 -15.01 -22.56
C PRO A 587 -24.59 -15.57 -21.23
N ASP A 588 -23.84 -16.50 -20.64
CA ASP A 588 -24.17 -17.09 -19.33
C ASP A 588 -23.74 -16.19 -18.15
N GLY A 589 -23.10 -15.05 -18.41
CA GLY A 589 -22.51 -14.15 -17.41
C GLY A 589 -21.05 -14.45 -17.09
N PHE A 590 -20.47 -13.68 -16.17
CA PHE A 590 -19.16 -13.89 -15.57
C PHE A 590 -19.34 -14.20 -14.09
N HIS A 591 -18.92 -15.39 -13.66
CA HIS A 591 -19.05 -15.84 -12.29
C HIS A 591 -17.67 -16.06 -11.70
N VAL A 592 -17.30 -15.30 -10.69
CA VAL A 592 -15.97 -15.37 -10.06
C VAL A 592 -16.09 -15.65 -8.58
N THR A 593 -15.23 -16.53 -8.07
CA THR A 593 -15.03 -16.73 -6.64
C THR A 593 -13.59 -16.41 -6.30
N ILE A 594 -13.40 -15.56 -5.29
CA ILE A 594 -12.07 -15.20 -4.81
C ILE A 594 -12.10 -15.02 -3.29
N ASP A 595 -10.98 -15.35 -2.66
CA ASP A 595 -10.73 -15.09 -1.25
C ASP A 595 -9.72 -13.95 -1.16
N ALA A 596 -10.06 -12.83 -0.52
CA ALA A 596 -9.18 -11.66 -0.43
C ALA A 596 -7.86 -11.94 0.32
N MET A 597 -7.83 -12.95 1.18
CA MET A 597 -6.64 -13.33 1.94
C MET A 597 -5.71 -14.25 1.15
N VAL A 598 -6.23 -14.97 0.16
CA VAL A 598 -5.46 -15.95 -0.64
C VAL A 598 -5.24 -15.49 -2.08
N ASN A 599 -6.15 -14.72 -2.65
CA ASN A 599 -6.08 -14.14 -3.99
C ASN A 599 -5.89 -15.16 -5.12
N VAL A 600 -6.61 -16.29 -5.08
CA VAL A 600 -6.63 -17.26 -6.18
C VAL A 600 -7.86 -17.00 -7.04
N PHE A 601 -7.63 -16.60 -8.28
CA PHE A 601 -8.70 -16.32 -9.24
C PHE A 601 -9.35 -17.62 -9.72
N ASN A 602 -10.67 -17.72 -9.63
CA ASN A 602 -11.42 -18.83 -10.19
C ASN A 602 -12.77 -18.35 -10.72
N ALA A 603 -12.98 -18.50 -12.02
CA ALA A 603 -14.18 -18.05 -12.71
C ALA A 603 -14.71 -19.03 -13.75
N SER A 604 -15.99 -18.85 -14.10
CA SER A 604 -16.64 -19.43 -15.26
C SER A 604 -17.34 -18.34 -16.06
N GLY A 605 -17.37 -18.46 -17.38
CA GLY A 605 -17.77 -17.37 -18.26
C GLY A 605 -16.66 -16.33 -18.44
N THR A 606 -16.93 -15.23 -19.13
CA THR A 606 -15.95 -14.18 -19.43
C THR A 606 -16.47 -12.78 -19.14
N LEU A 607 -15.58 -11.88 -18.73
CA LEU A 607 -15.73 -10.43 -18.75
C LEU A 607 -14.57 -9.88 -19.58
N THR A 608 -14.90 -9.21 -20.68
CA THR A 608 -13.93 -8.66 -21.62
C THR A 608 -14.16 -7.17 -21.75
N THR A 609 -13.07 -6.40 -21.66
CA THR A 609 -13.07 -4.98 -22.03
C THR A 609 -12.34 -4.82 -23.36
N ILE A 610 -12.91 -4.07 -24.29
CA ILE A 610 -12.31 -3.74 -25.58
C ILE A 610 -12.17 -2.23 -25.64
N ILE A 611 -10.98 -1.71 -25.97
CA ILE A 611 -10.72 -0.26 -26.12
C ILE A 611 -10.02 -0.06 -27.46
N ASP A 612 -10.63 0.69 -28.36
CA ASP A 612 -10.14 0.95 -29.72
C ASP A 612 -9.66 -0.31 -30.45
N GLY A 613 -10.38 -1.42 -30.24
CA GLY A 613 -10.11 -2.74 -30.84
C GLY A 613 -9.07 -3.59 -30.11
N LYS A 614 -8.41 -3.09 -29.05
CA LYS A 614 -7.57 -3.93 -28.17
C LYS A 614 -8.43 -4.62 -27.13
N GLU A 615 -8.39 -5.95 -27.10
CA GLU A 615 -9.12 -6.77 -26.14
C GLU A 615 -8.28 -7.00 -24.86
N TYR A 616 -8.94 -6.91 -23.71
CA TYR A 616 -8.40 -7.23 -22.40
C TYR A 616 -9.27 -8.30 -21.76
N HIS A 617 -8.65 -9.41 -21.37
CA HIS A 617 -9.34 -10.57 -20.81
C HIS A 617 -8.95 -10.78 -19.35
N GLN A 618 -9.87 -11.39 -18.60
CA GLN A 618 -9.58 -11.84 -17.24
C GLN A 618 -8.42 -12.85 -17.18
N PRO A 619 -7.83 -13.06 -16.00
CA PRO A 619 -6.85 -14.13 -15.79
C PRO A 619 -7.42 -15.53 -16.06
N ALA A 620 -6.54 -16.49 -16.34
CA ALA A 620 -6.93 -17.90 -16.30
C ALA A 620 -7.18 -18.35 -14.84
N ASN A 621 -7.96 -19.43 -14.66
CA ASN A 621 -8.20 -19.96 -13.32
C ASN A 621 -6.88 -20.44 -12.68
N GLY A 622 -6.66 -19.99 -11.45
CA GLY A 622 -5.43 -20.21 -10.69
C GLY A 622 -4.25 -19.32 -11.12
N ALA A 623 -4.43 -18.36 -12.05
CA ALA A 623 -3.34 -17.60 -12.69
C ALA A 623 -3.27 -16.11 -12.31
#